data_AF-A0A924RL31-F1
#
_entry.id   AF-A0A924RL31-F1
#
_cell.length_a   1.000
_cell.length_b   1.000
_cell.length_c   1.000
_cell.angle_alpha   90.00
_cell.angle_beta   90.00
_cell.angle_gamma   90.00
#
_symmetry.space_group_name_H-M   'P 1'
#
loop_
_entity.id
_entity.type
_entity.pdbx_description
1 polymer ?
#
loop_
_entity_poly.entity_id
_entity_poly.type
_entity_poly.pdbx_seq_one_letter_code
_entity_poly.pdbx_strand_id
1 'polypeptide(L)'
;MDIRRIALSPVHEIIEINVFNSDYKGQVAKRINEKMPLATVKGFRKGAVPKDLVAKQYGPEIKKEEVKKVVDLALERYLTSERLNLLGTPIAIEKEIFNWEQENLTFQFEIGLAPFFAVDLEAKNEVIRYKIVADDTLINEQITRIQKQ
;
A
#
# COMPACT_ATOMS: atom_id res chain seq x y z
N MET A 1 9.00 11.81 11.91
CA MET A 1 8.14 11.84 10.71
C MET A 1 6.81 12.48 11.06
N ASP A 2 6.21 13.23 10.14
CA ASP A 2 4.88 13.85 10.29
C ASP A 2 3.96 13.36 9.16
N ILE A 3 2.73 12.97 9.49
CA ILE A 3 1.75 12.41 8.54
C ILE A 3 0.47 13.23 8.63
N ARG A 4 -0.04 13.69 7.47
CA ARG A 4 -1.25 14.51 7.38
C ARG A 4 -2.20 13.96 6.32
N ARG A 5 -3.50 14.16 6.52
CA ARG A 5 -4.55 13.84 5.56
C ARG A 5 -5.16 15.12 5.01
N ILE A 6 -5.32 15.16 3.69
CA ILE A 6 -5.94 16.28 2.97
C ILE A 6 -7.14 15.71 2.22
N ALA A 7 -8.34 16.02 2.69
CA ALA A 7 -9.57 15.57 2.04
C ALA A 7 -9.86 16.42 0.79
N LEU A 8 -9.97 15.78 -0.37
CA LEU A 8 -10.36 16.43 -1.63
C LEU A 8 -11.84 16.20 -1.95
N SER A 9 -12.35 15.00 -1.65
CA SER A 9 -13.77 14.64 -1.78
C SER A 9 -14.16 13.60 -0.72
N PRO A 10 -15.45 13.24 -0.58
CA PRO A 10 -15.89 12.23 0.39
C PRO A 10 -15.23 10.86 0.24
N VAL A 11 -14.72 10.53 -0.95
CA VAL A 11 -14.10 9.24 -1.29
C VAL A 11 -12.67 9.38 -1.79
N HIS A 12 -12.11 10.60 -1.79
CA HIS A 12 -10.77 10.88 -2.31
C HIS A 12 -10.02 11.76 -1.31
N GLU A 13 -8.93 11.22 -0.77
CA GLU A 13 -8.01 11.95 0.10
C GLU A 13 -6.56 11.80 -0.35
N ILE A 14 -5.71 12.74 0.07
CA ILE A 14 -4.26 12.67 -0.08
C ILE A 14 -3.63 12.47 1.30
N ILE A 15 -2.76 11.48 1.42
CA ILE A 15 -1.87 11.29 2.56
C ILE A 15 -0.54 11.98 2.23
N GLU A 16 -0.18 12.98 3.02
CA GLU A 16 1.11 13.65 2.97
C GLU A 16 2.02 13.14 4.08
N ILE A 17 3.21 12.69 3.71
CA ILE A 17 4.25 12.16 4.58
C ILE A 17 5.47 13.08 4.50
N ASN A 18 5.77 13.74 5.62
CA ASN A 18 6.95 14.57 5.81
C ASN A 18 8.03 13.79 6.57
N VAL A 19 9.11 13.47 5.87
CA VAL A 19 10.25 12.70 6.37
C VAL A 19 11.39 13.65 6.74
N PHE A 20 11.82 13.59 7.99
CA PHE A 20 12.94 14.36 8.50
C PHE A 20 14.24 13.56 8.41
N ASN A 21 15.38 14.23 8.38
CA ASN A 21 16.70 13.58 8.39
C ASN A 21 16.87 12.55 9.52
N SER A 22 16.32 12.85 10.70
CA SER A 22 16.35 11.95 11.86
C SER A 22 15.69 10.60 11.62
N ASP A 23 14.70 10.53 10.73
CA ASP A 23 13.88 9.35 10.49
C ASP A 23 14.63 8.27 9.69
N TYR A 24 15.60 8.66 8.84
CA TYR A 24 16.34 7.71 7.99
C TYR A 24 17.86 7.70 8.22
N LYS A 25 18.45 8.71 8.88
CA LYS A 25 19.92 8.82 9.03
C LYS A 25 20.59 7.57 9.61
N GLY A 26 19.94 6.91 10.58
CA GLY A 26 20.46 5.71 11.22
C GLY A 26 20.49 4.51 10.27
N GLN A 27 19.46 4.35 9.46
CA GLN A 27 19.32 3.27 8.49
C GLN A 27 20.30 3.45 7.33
N VAL A 28 20.44 4.68 6.83
CA VAL A 28 21.46 5.04 5.82
C VAL A 28 22.87 4.77 6.34
N ALA A 29 23.20 5.19 7.56
CA ALA A 29 24.52 4.94 8.14
C ALA A 29 24.82 3.43 8.29
N LYS A 30 23.81 2.65 8.70
CA LYS A 30 23.91 1.18 8.79
C LYS A 30 24.16 0.57 7.41
N ARG A 31 23.39 0.97 6.40
CA ARG A 31 23.50 0.46 5.03
C ARG A 31 24.84 0.82 4.38
N ILE A 32 25.36 2.02 4.64
CA ILE A 32 26.72 2.41 4.21
C ILE A 32 27.76 1.48 4.84
N ASN A 33 27.68 1.22 6.14
CA ASN A 33 28.61 0.31 6.82
C ASN A 33 28.55 -1.12 6.27
N GLU A 34 27.36 -1.63 5.92
CA GLU A 34 27.19 -2.94 5.26
C GLU A 34 27.80 -2.97 3.85
N LYS A 35 27.78 -1.83 3.14
CA LYS A 35 28.33 -1.72 1.78
C LYS A 35 29.86 -1.56 1.77
N MET A 36 30.47 -1.02 2.83
CA MET A 36 31.92 -0.81 2.98
C MET A 36 32.78 -2.01 2.53
N PRO A 37 32.57 -3.26 3.01
CA PRO A 37 33.42 -4.40 2.61
C PRO A 37 33.29 -4.77 1.12
N LEU A 38 32.18 -4.40 0.49
CA LEU A 38 31.89 -4.66 -0.91
C LEU A 38 32.27 -3.49 -1.83
N ALA A 39 32.56 -2.31 -1.26
CA ALA A 39 32.83 -1.10 -2.00
C ALA A 39 34.15 -1.19 -2.80
N THR A 40 34.09 -0.74 -4.05
CA THR A 40 35.22 -0.69 -4.98
C THR A 40 35.39 0.74 -5.46
N VAL A 41 36.48 1.39 -5.04
CA VAL A 41 36.80 2.76 -5.44
C VAL A 41 38.19 2.77 -6.08
N LYS A 42 38.31 3.44 -7.23
CA LYS A 42 39.58 3.53 -7.97
C LYS A 42 40.68 4.09 -7.05
N GLY A 43 41.80 3.39 -6.96
CA GLY A 43 42.93 3.77 -6.10
C GLY A 43 42.90 3.18 -4.69
N PHE A 44 41.82 2.50 -4.29
CA PHE A 44 41.71 1.84 -2.99
C PHE A 44 41.54 0.33 -3.16
N ARG A 45 42.15 -0.44 -2.26
CA ARG A 45 41.91 -1.87 -2.16
C ARG A 45 40.47 -2.11 -1.69
N LYS A 46 39.78 -3.08 -2.32
CA LYS A 46 38.40 -3.48 -1.95
C LYS A 46 38.27 -3.64 -0.43
N GLY A 47 37.25 -3.00 0.16
CA GLY A 47 36.98 -3.03 1.60
C GLY A 47 37.83 -2.08 2.47
N ALA A 48 38.92 -1.52 1.94
CA ALA A 48 39.79 -0.57 2.62
C ALA A 48 39.58 0.87 2.10
N VAL A 49 38.33 1.20 1.76
CA VAL A 49 37.95 2.53 1.30
C VAL A 49 37.51 3.37 2.49
N PRO A 50 37.98 4.62 2.65
CA PRO A 50 37.48 5.54 3.66
C PRO A 50 35.96 5.72 3.58
N LYS A 51 35.31 5.79 4.75
CA LYS A 51 33.85 5.90 4.86
C LYS A 51 33.29 7.08 4.09
N ASP A 52 33.98 8.21 4.10
CA ASP A 52 33.53 9.44 3.43
C ASP A 52 33.48 9.29 1.90
N LEU A 53 34.40 8.51 1.33
CA LEU A 53 34.40 8.23 -0.12
C LEU A 53 33.27 7.28 -0.51
N VAL A 54 33.02 6.25 0.31
CA VAL A 54 31.89 5.33 0.11
C VAL A 54 30.56 6.08 0.24
N ALA A 55 30.44 6.98 1.22
CA ALA A 55 29.27 7.81 1.41
C ALA A 55 29.05 8.79 0.24
N LYS A 56 30.11 9.36 -0.33
CA LYS A 56 29.97 10.22 -1.52
C LYS A 56 29.52 9.46 -2.76
N GLN A 57 30.04 8.25 -2.98
CA GLN A 57 29.74 7.48 -4.18
C GLN A 57 28.40 6.74 -4.11
N TYR A 58 28.11 6.08 -2.99
CA TYR A 58 26.93 5.23 -2.83
C TYR A 58 25.83 5.86 -1.96
N GLY A 59 26.16 6.91 -1.20
CA GLY A 59 25.21 7.55 -0.27
C GLY A 59 23.95 8.09 -0.93
N PRO A 60 23.98 8.74 -2.11
CA PRO A 60 22.76 9.21 -2.77
C PRO A 60 21.79 8.08 -3.12
N GLU A 61 22.29 6.96 -3.63
CA GLU A 61 21.47 5.79 -4.00
C GLU A 61 20.91 5.10 -2.74
N ILE A 62 21.77 4.87 -1.75
CA ILE A 62 21.37 4.30 -0.45
C ILE A 62 20.33 5.19 0.23
N LYS A 63 20.50 6.53 0.19
CA LYS A 63 19.52 7.47 0.75
C LYS A 63 18.14 7.29 0.11
N LYS A 64 18.09 7.21 -1.24
CA LYS A 64 16.82 7.01 -1.96
C LYS A 64 16.13 5.71 -1.56
N GLU A 65 16.89 4.61 -1.53
CA GLU A 65 16.37 3.28 -1.20
C GLU A 65 15.84 3.23 0.24
N GLU A 66 16.62 3.74 1.21
CA GLU A 66 16.24 3.70 2.62
C GLU A 66 15.10 4.67 2.94
N VAL A 67 15.08 5.87 2.34
CA VAL A 67 13.94 6.78 2.49
C VAL A 67 12.67 6.15 1.95
N LYS A 68 12.73 5.51 0.77
CA LYS A 68 11.57 4.82 0.20
C LYS A 68 11.03 3.75 1.15
N LYS A 69 11.90 2.89 1.70
CA LYS A 69 11.51 1.86 2.68
C LYS A 69 10.85 2.45 3.92
N VAL A 70 11.39 3.54 4.46
CA VAL A 70 10.82 4.23 5.62
C VAL A 70 9.42 4.76 5.31
N VAL A 71 9.25 5.39 4.16
CA VAL A 71 7.96 5.94 3.72
C VAL A 71 6.94 4.83 3.51
N ASP A 72 7.29 3.76 2.78
CA ASP A 72 6.42 2.63 2.49
C ASP A 72 5.93 1.97 3.80
N LEU A 73 6.85 1.70 4.73
CA LEU A 73 6.53 1.11 6.02
C LEU A 73 5.65 2.03 6.87
N ALA A 74 5.93 3.33 6.85
CA ALA A 74 5.15 4.29 7.62
C ALA A 74 3.75 4.49 7.05
N LEU A 75 3.59 4.47 5.73
CA LEU A 75 2.31 4.47 5.06
C LEU A 75 1.51 3.22 5.43
N GLU A 76 2.08 2.03 5.30
CA GLU A 76 1.41 0.76 5.66
C GLU A 76 0.94 0.76 7.12
N ARG A 77 1.81 1.19 8.04
CA ARG A 77 1.47 1.31 9.46
C ARG A 77 0.34 2.28 9.70
N TYR A 78 0.36 3.43 9.04
CA TYR A 78 -0.67 4.45 9.17
C TYR A 78 -2.03 3.97 8.67
N LEU A 79 -2.07 3.32 7.50
CA LEU A 79 -3.29 2.76 6.93
C LEU A 79 -3.88 1.67 7.84
N THR A 80 -3.02 0.85 8.44
CA THR A 80 -3.42 -0.22 9.37
C THR A 80 -3.92 0.33 10.70
N SER A 81 -3.25 1.34 11.27
CA SER A 81 -3.62 1.91 12.57
C SER A 81 -4.95 2.66 12.49
N GLU A 82 -5.18 3.40 11.41
CA GLU A 82 -6.41 4.17 11.19
C GLU A 82 -7.58 3.29 10.69
N ARG A 83 -7.32 2.03 10.32
CA ARG A 83 -8.31 1.07 9.77
C ARG A 83 -9.15 1.69 8.66
N LEU A 84 -8.51 2.42 7.76
CA LEU A 84 -9.19 3.08 6.65
C LEU A 84 -9.77 2.01 5.72
N ASN A 85 -11.04 2.17 5.35
CA ASN A 85 -11.68 1.35 4.32
C ASN A 85 -11.19 1.83 2.96
N LEU A 86 -10.01 1.39 2.56
CA LEU A 86 -9.40 1.77 1.29
C LEU A 86 -10.06 1.03 0.13
N LEU A 87 -10.25 1.76 -0.97
CA LEU A 87 -10.64 1.20 -2.26
C LEU A 87 -9.39 1.04 -3.13
N GLY A 88 -8.74 -0.13 -3.02
CA GLY A 88 -7.51 -0.43 -3.75
C GLY A 88 -6.24 -0.03 -3.00
N THR A 89 -5.17 0.26 -3.74
CA THR A 89 -3.84 0.59 -3.20
C THR A 89 -3.53 2.08 -3.34
N PRO A 90 -2.87 2.72 -2.36
CA PRO A 90 -2.42 4.11 -2.48
C PRO A 90 -1.51 4.31 -3.69
N ILE A 91 -1.67 5.44 -4.38
CA ILE A 91 -0.87 5.80 -5.56
C ILE A 91 0.03 6.98 -5.20
N ALA A 92 1.34 6.85 -5.44
CA ALA A 92 2.28 7.94 -5.20
C ALA A 92 2.07 9.08 -6.21
N ILE A 93 1.97 10.31 -5.73
CA ILE A 93 1.93 11.51 -6.56
C ILE A 93 3.38 11.92 -6.84
N GLU A 94 3.82 11.70 -8.09
CA GLU A 94 5.15 12.11 -8.52
C GLU A 94 5.20 13.64 -8.74
N LYS A 95 6.19 14.30 -8.13
CA LYS A 95 6.51 15.70 -8.45
C LYS A 95 7.54 15.71 -9.58
N GLU A 96 7.31 16.52 -10.62
CA GLU A 96 8.19 16.64 -11.80
C GLU A 96 9.65 16.97 -11.42
N ILE A 97 9.87 17.66 -10.30
CA ILE A 97 11.20 17.96 -9.76
C ILE A 97 11.23 17.57 -8.28
N PHE A 98 11.78 16.40 -7.97
CA PHE A 98 11.99 15.95 -6.59
C PHE A 98 13.45 16.22 -6.15
N ASN A 99 13.63 17.20 -5.27
CA ASN A 99 14.95 17.58 -4.77
C ASN A 99 15.37 16.72 -3.56
N TRP A 100 16.25 15.75 -3.81
CA TRP A 100 16.81 14.87 -2.79
C TRP A 100 17.79 15.56 -1.82
N GLU A 101 18.20 16.79 -2.08
CA GLU A 101 19.11 17.56 -1.22
C GLU A 101 18.37 18.36 -0.14
N GLN A 102 17.03 18.41 -0.20
CA GLN A 102 16.24 19.08 0.84
C GLN A 102 16.43 18.40 2.20
N GLU A 103 16.40 19.22 3.26
CA GLU A 103 16.48 18.73 4.65
C GLU A 103 15.26 17.87 5.02
N ASN A 104 14.08 18.29 4.53
CA ASN A 104 12.81 17.61 4.73
C ASN A 104 12.29 17.14 3.38
N LEU A 105 11.91 15.86 3.31
CA LEU A 105 11.38 15.25 2.10
C LEU A 105 9.88 15.03 2.28
N THR A 106 9.09 15.55 1.36
CA THR A 106 7.63 15.41 1.38
C THR A 106 7.16 14.47 0.28
N PHE A 107 6.44 13.43 0.67
CA PHE A 107 5.81 12.44 -0.21
C PHE A 107 4.29 12.56 -0.10
N GLN A 108 3.59 12.44 -1.22
CA GLN A 108 2.14 12.53 -1.26
C GLN A 108 1.59 11.26 -1.92
N PHE A 109 0.53 10.71 -1.35
CA PHE A 109 -0.13 9.49 -1.81
C PHE A 109 -1.62 9.75 -1.94
N GLU A 110 -2.16 9.47 -3.12
CA GLU A 110 -3.59 9.49 -3.39
C GLU A 110 -4.24 8.20 -2.87
N ILE A 111 -5.33 8.34 -2.12
CA ILE A 111 -6.13 7.22 -1.63
C ILE A 111 -7.60 7.38 -1.98
N GLY A 112 -8.20 6.27 -2.41
CA GLY A 112 -9.64 6.11 -2.53
C GLY A 112 -10.22 5.50 -1.26
N LEU A 113 -11.32 6.06 -0.76
CA LEU A 113 -12.09 5.47 0.35
C LEU A 113 -13.33 4.77 -0.20
N ALA A 114 -13.68 3.63 0.40
CA ALA A 114 -14.91 2.94 0.09
C ALA A 114 -16.11 3.83 0.51
N PRO A 115 -17.08 4.07 -0.38
CA PRO A 115 -18.25 4.87 -0.03
C PRO A 115 -19.09 4.14 1.02
N PHE A 116 -19.60 4.88 2.00
CA PHE A 116 -20.62 4.38 2.91
C PHE A 116 -22.00 4.72 2.33
N PHE A 117 -22.84 3.70 2.14
CA PHE A 117 -24.24 3.89 1.81
C PHE A 117 -25.09 2.87 2.58
N ALA A 118 -26.22 3.33 3.10
CA ALA A 118 -27.22 2.46 3.69
C ALA A 118 -28.16 1.97 2.59
N VAL A 119 -28.36 0.66 2.50
CA VAL A 119 -29.38 0.09 1.62
C VAL A 119 -30.65 -0.11 2.44
N ASP A 120 -31.69 0.63 2.07
CA ASP A 120 -33.03 0.41 2.61
C ASP A 120 -33.70 -0.74 1.85
N LEU A 121 -33.85 -1.88 2.53
CA LEU A 121 -34.46 -3.10 2.00
C LEU A 121 -35.96 -3.18 2.32
N GLU A 122 -36.52 -2.25 3.09
CA GLU A 122 -37.94 -2.30 3.47
C GLU A 122 -38.86 -1.94 2.30
N ALA A 123 -38.36 -1.16 1.33
CA ALA A 123 -39.19 -0.60 0.27
C ALA A 123 -39.44 -1.51 -0.95
N LYS A 124 -38.69 -2.61 -1.18
CA LYS A 124 -38.74 -3.37 -2.46
C LYS A 124 -38.48 -4.88 -2.36
N ASN A 125 -39.09 -5.59 -1.42
CA ASN A 125 -38.92 -7.04 -1.30
C ASN A 125 -40.19 -7.84 -1.60
N GLU A 126 -40.83 -7.61 -2.75
CA GLU A 126 -41.69 -8.66 -3.37
C GLU A 126 -40.80 -9.66 -4.11
N VAL A 127 -40.00 -10.40 -3.36
CA VAL A 127 -39.19 -11.49 -3.92
C VAL A 127 -40.10 -12.70 -4.13
N ILE A 128 -40.33 -13.08 -5.38
CA ILE A 128 -41.14 -14.26 -5.72
C ILE A 128 -40.42 -15.52 -5.23
N ARG A 129 -40.89 -16.09 -4.12
CA ARG A 129 -40.43 -17.37 -3.62
C ARG A 129 -41.28 -18.49 -4.20
N TYR A 130 -40.75 -19.23 -5.16
CA TYR A 130 -41.38 -20.45 -5.65
C TYR A 130 -41.26 -21.56 -4.59
N LYS A 131 -42.36 -21.88 -3.93
CA LYS A 131 -42.46 -23.08 -3.08
C LYS A 131 -42.98 -24.23 -3.95
N ILE A 132 -42.06 -24.92 -4.61
CA ILE A 132 -42.38 -26.13 -5.37
C ILE A 132 -42.51 -27.28 -4.38
N VAL A 133 -43.69 -27.88 -4.30
CA VAL A 133 -43.94 -29.12 -3.57
C VAL A 133 -44.23 -30.19 -4.61
N ALA A 134 -43.53 -31.32 -4.54
CA ALA A 134 -43.83 -32.45 -5.39
C ALA A 134 -45.20 -33.02 -4.98
N ASP A 135 -46.16 -32.98 -5.89
CA ASP A 135 -47.45 -33.62 -5.70
C ASP A 135 -47.38 -35.12 -6.01
N ASP A 136 -48.38 -35.87 -5.55
CA ASP A 136 -48.43 -37.32 -5.75
C ASP A 136 -48.45 -37.68 -7.25
N THR A 137 -48.96 -36.80 -8.11
CA THR A 137 -48.94 -36.97 -9.56
C THR A 137 -47.51 -36.96 -10.12
N LEU A 138 -46.69 -35.97 -9.77
CA LEU A 138 -45.27 -35.89 -10.14
C LEU A 138 -44.49 -37.11 -9.61
N ILE A 139 -44.79 -37.54 -8.39
CA ILE A 139 -44.15 -38.71 -7.78
C ILE A 139 -44.51 -39.98 -8.55
N ASN A 140 -45.79 -40.20 -8.84
CA ASN A 140 -46.28 -41.40 -9.53
C ASN A 140 -45.85 -41.47 -11.01
N GLU A 141 -45.82 -40.34 -11.70
CA GLU A 141 -45.27 -40.25 -13.06
C GLU A 141 -43.78 -40.63 -13.07
N GLN A 142 -43.03 -40.15 -12.08
CA GLN A 142 -41.62 -40.49 -11.96
C GLN A 142 -41.40 -41.97 -11.63
N ILE A 143 -42.23 -42.58 -10.78
CA ILE A 143 -42.19 -44.02 -10.50
C ILE A 143 -42.46 -44.82 -11.79
N THR A 144 -43.45 -44.43 -12.58
CA THR A 144 -43.80 -45.09 -13.84
C THR A 144 -42.65 -44.99 -14.85
N ARG A 145 -41.96 -43.85 -14.90
CA ARG A 145 -40.80 -43.64 -15.78
C ARG A 145 -39.63 -44.54 -15.39
N ILE A 146 -39.35 -44.68 -14.08
CA ILE A 146 -38.29 -45.56 -13.55
C ILE A 146 -38.60 -47.03 -13.88
N GLN A 147 -39.85 -47.46 -13.75
CA GLN A 147 -40.26 -48.85 -14.03
C GLN A 147 -40.13 -49.26 -15.52
N LYS A 148 -40.11 -48.29 -16.43
CA LYS A 148 -39.95 -48.51 -17.88
C LYS A 148 -38.49 -48.53 -18.34
N GLN A 149 -37.55 -48.22 -17.44
CA GLN A 149 -36.11 -48.20 -17.70
C GLN A 149 -35.48 -49.56 -17.37
#